data_AF-A0A7Y2AUB0-F1
#
_entry.id   AF-A0A7Y2AUB0-F1
#
_cell.length_a   1.000
_cell.length_b   1.000
_cell.length_c   1.000
_cell.angle_alpha   90.00
_cell.angle_beta   90.00
_cell.angle_gamma   90.00
#
_symmetry.space_group_name_H-M   'P 1'
#
loop_
_entity.id
_entity.type
_entity.pdbx_description
1 polymer ?
#
loop_
_entity_poly.entity_id
_entity_poly.type
_entity_poly.pdbx_seq_one_letter_code
_entity_poly.pdbx_strand_id
1 'polypeptide(L)' 'SFKEIVEQAPIADLNIFGMEENLSFHFVKEMTYKTNSSCLFVKDSGHESILA' A
#
# COMPACT_ATOMS: atom_id res chain seq x y z
N SER A 1 11.06 -2.70 10.18
CA SER A 1 9.58 -2.77 10.07
C SER A 1 9.17 -2.43 8.64
N PHE A 2 7.95 -2.79 8.20
CA PHE A 2 7.48 -2.44 6.86
C PHE A 2 7.57 -0.92 6.58
N LYS A 3 7.19 -0.10 7.56
CA LYS A 3 7.15 1.37 7.45
C LYS A 3 8.53 2.00 7.23
N GLU A 4 9.58 1.43 7.82
CA GLU A 4 10.97 1.90 7.62
C GLU A 4 11.50 1.53 6.23
N ILE A 5 11.04 0.40 5.68
CA ILE A 5 11.41 -0.03 4.33
C ILE A 5 10.76 0.87 3.28
N VAL A 6 9.50 1.26 3.49
CA VAL A 6 8.79 2.17 2.56
C VAL A 6 9.52 3.50 2.39
N GLU A 7 10.16 4.02 3.45
CA GLU A 7 10.95 5.27 3.37
C GLU A 7 12.27 5.11 2.62
N GLN A 8 12.80 3.89 2.52
CA GLN A 8 14.04 3.57 1.82
C GLN A 8 13.78 2.97 0.43
N ALA A 9 12.52 2.72 0.10
CA ALA A 9 12.13 2.13 -1.18
C ALA A 9 12.48 3.10 -2.33
N PRO A 10 12.79 2.58 -3.52
CA PRO A 10 12.97 3.40 -4.70
C PRO A 10 11.73 4.25 -4.98
N ILE A 11 11.95 5.45 -5.51
CA ILE A 11 10.87 6.34 -5.92
C ILE A 11 10.06 5.67 -7.04
N ALA A 12 8.74 5.75 -6.94
CA ALA A 12 7.80 5.27 -7.93
C ALA A 12 6.71 6.31 -8.16
N ASP A 13 6.20 6.40 -9.40
CA ASP A 13 5.05 7.26 -9.71
C ASP A 13 3.75 6.74 -9.06
N LEU A 14 3.68 5.42 -8.87
CA LEU A 14 2.55 4.73 -8.26
C LEU A 14 3.03 3.62 -7.31
N ASN A 15 2.56 3.67 -6.06
CA ASN A 15 2.75 2.61 -5.07
C ASN A 15 1.44 1.81 -4.92
N ILE A 16 1.54 0.48 -4.92
CA ILE A 16 0.39 -0.42 -4.76
C ILE A 16 0.51 -1.16 -3.44
N PHE A 17 -0.49 -1.00 -2.57
CA PHE A 17 -0.52 -1.62 -1.26
C PHE A 17 -1.77 -2.49 -1.09
N GLY A 18 -1.59 -3.70 -0.56
CA GLY A 18 -2.71 -4.53 -0.12
C GLY A 18 -3.34 -3.98 1.16
N MET A 19 -4.65 -4.14 1.28
CA MET A 19 -5.44 -3.72 2.44
C MET A 19 -5.81 -4.93 3.31
N GLU A 20 -5.58 -4.80 4.61
CA GLU A 20 -6.17 -5.72 5.60
C GLU A 20 -7.70 -5.53 5.66
N GLU A 21 -8.44 -6.54 6.16
CA GLU A 21 -9.91 -6.50 6.20
C GLU A 21 -10.46 -5.25 6.90
N ASN A 22 -9.81 -4.84 7.99
CA ASN A 22 -10.15 -3.65 8.78
C ASN A 22 -9.09 -2.57 8.55
N LEU A 23 -9.23 -1.83 7.45
CA LEU A 23 -8.29 -0.78 7.11
C LEU A 23 -8.30 0.34 8.17
N SER A 24 -7.12 0.70 8.67
CA SER A 24 -6.94 1.94 9.42
C SER A 24 -6.69 3.12 8.48
N PHE A 25 -7.49 4.18 8.60
CA PHE A 25 -7.23 5.46 7.93
C PHE A 25 -5.81 6.00 8.20
N HIS A 26 -5.23 5.65 9.35
CA HIS A 26 -3.85 6.02 9.68
C HIS A 26 -2.85 5.42 8.68
N PHE A 27 -3.03 4.15 8.29
CA PHE A 27 -2.13 3.47 7.36
C PHE A 27 -2.13 4.14 5.98
N VAL A 28 -3.32 4.42 5.44
CA VAL A 28 -3.47 5.11 4.14
C VAL A 28 -2.75 6.45 4.15
N LYS A 29 -3.00 7.25 5.19
CA LYS A 29 -2.39 8.57 5.34
C LYS A 29 -0.88 8.45 5.45
N GLU A 30 -0.38 7.58 6.32
CA GLU A 30 1.04 7.41 6.58
C GLU A 30 1.81 6.93 5.34
N MET A 31 1.29 5.95 4.59
CA MET A 31 1.95 5.46 3.37
C MET A 31 1.97 6.52 2.27
N THR A 32 0.88 7.29 2.13
CA THR A 32 0.83 8.40 1.17
C THR A 32 1.90 9.46 1.48
N TYR A 33 2.10 9.80 2.75
CA TYR A 33 3.17 10.75 3.13
C TYR A 33 4.57 10.18 2.98
N LYS A 34 4.81 8.94 3.41
CA LYS A 34 6.15 8.32 3.37
C LYS A 34 6.63 8.07 1.94
N THR A 35 5.74 7.72 1.03
CA THR A 35 6.09 7.49 -0.40
C THR A 35 6.15 8.78 -1.22
N ASN A 36 5.54 9.86 -0.73
CA ASN A 36 5.44 11.16 -1.38
C ASN A 36 5.04 11.08 -2.87
N SER A 37 4.14 10.14 -3.19
CA SER A 37 3.70 9.83 -4.55
C SER A 37 2.29 9.24 -4.54
N SER A 38 1.74 8.93 -5.71
CA SER A 38 0.39 8.38 -5.81
C SER A 38 0.35 6.97 -5.22
N CYS A 39 -0.70 6.68 -4.45
CA CYS A 39 -0.90 5.37 -3.82
C CYS A 39 -2.24 4.76 -4.24
N LEU A 40 -2.20 3.49 -4.66
CA LEU A 40 -3.38 2.65 -4.90
C LEU A 40 -3.45 1.59 -3.79
N PHE A 41 -4.57 1.57 -3.08
CA PHE A 41 -4.83 0.59 -2.03
C PHE A 41 -5.86 -0.42 -2.52
N VAL A 42 -5.48 -1.70 -2.53
CA VAL A 42 -6.28 -2.80 -3.10
C VAL A 42 -6.77 -3.69 -1.98
N LYS A 43 -8.08 -3.89 -1.89
CA LYS A 43 -8.70 -4.89 -1.03
C LYS A 43 -9.08 -6.09 -1.88
N ASP A 44 -8.52 -7.24 -1.55
CA ASP A 44 -8.92 -8.51 -2.17
C ASP A 44 -10.38 -8.85 -1.79
N SER A 45 -11.15 -9.31 -2.76
CA SER A 45 -12.49 -9.84 -2.57
C SER A 45 -12.52 -11.26 -1.98
N GLY A 46 -11.35 -11.91 -1.87
CA GLY A 46 -11.15 -13.27 -1.39
C GLY A 46 -11.41 -14.36 -2.44
N HIS A 47 -11.70 -13.97 -3.68
CA HIS A 47 -12.04 -14.88 -4.78
C HIS A 47 -11.11 -14.70 -6.00
N GLU A 48 -10.16 -13.79 -5.94
CA GLU A 48 -9.29 -13.45 -7.07
C GLU A 48 -8.00 -14.28 -7.04
N SER A 49 -7.65 -14.89 -8.18
CA SER A 49 -6.35 -15.52 -8.37
C SER A 49 -5.51 -14.62 -9.29
N ILE A 50 -4.49 -13.96 -8.72
CA ILE A 50 -3.55 -13.10 -9.45
C ILE A 50 -2.69 -13.91 -10.44
N LEU A 51 -2.64 -15.23 -10.28
CA LEU A 51 -1.80 -16.15 -11.05
C LEU A 51 -2.59 -17.06 -12.01
N ALA A 52 -3.91 -16.91 -12.11
CA ALA A 52 -4.77 -17.80 -12.91
C ALA A 52 -4.73 -17.49 -14.41
#